data_AF-A0A836V5E9-F1
#
_entry.id   AF-A0A836V5E9-F1
#
_cell.length_a   1.000
_cell.length_b   1.000
_cell.length_c   1.000
_cell.angle_alpha   90.00
_cell.angle_beta   90.00
_cell.angle_gamma   90.00
#
_symmetry.space_group_name_H-M   'P 1'
#
loop_
_entity.id
_entity.type
_entity.pdbx_description
1 polymer ?
#
loop_
_entity_poly.entity_id
_entity_poly.type
_entity_poly.pdbx_seq_one_letter_code
_entity_poly.pdbx_strand_id
1 'polypeptide(L)'
;MTEGIDNTLLERFEQEVWSKVPHLEGKDGESKVVNATPLVDITEDFKECAKTVFNLNLTDADLKVFGKFDSTLLTGSIKVRPAANIIHDAIVTGKLRSGQTVIEATSGNFGIALGLLSKLELNVIALVSRKLQEGVFEELRNVNIRTMDLDMDICPAPGMEGKQDLLVAKASAANIRSQLSNFGYDTAIFDKASSEIESLLASQDIINLAK
;
A
#
# COMPACT_ATOMS: atom_id res chain seq x y z
N MET A 1 -19.69 -14.85 19.72
CA MET A 1 -19.63 -14.90 18.25
C MET A 1 -20.05 -13.53 17.77
N THR A 2 -19.10 -12.71 17.34
CA THR A 2 -19.33 -11.37 16.81
C THR A 2 -19.95 -11.50 15.42
N GLU A 3 -21.21 -11.11 15.28
CA GLU A 3 -21.90 -11.12 13.99
C GLU A 3 -21.13 -10.29 12.97
N GLY A 4 -20.73 -10.90 11.85
CA GLY A 4 -20.14 -10.20 10.70
C GLY A 4 -18.63 -10.33 10.50
N ILE A 5 -17.90 -11.02 11.37
CA ILE A 5 -16.49 -11.37 11.09
C ILE A 5 -16.45 -12.59 10.17
N ASP A 6 -15.65 -12.50 9.12
CA ASP A 6 -15.28 -13.64 8.29
C ASP A 6 -14.13 -14.42 8.95
N ASN A 7 -14.47 -15.41 9.77
CA ASN A 7 -13.47 -16.16 10.55
C ASN A 7 -12.52 -16.97 9.66
N THR A 8 -12.99 -17.46 8.51
CA THR A 8 -12.14 -18.19 7.57
C THR A 8 -11.06 -17.27 6.99
N LEU A 9 -11.45 -16.05 6.62
CA LEU A 9 -10.50 -15.04 6.16
C LEU A 9 -9.53 -14.63 7.27
N LEU A 10 -10.02 -14.45 8.49
CA LEU A 10 -9.19 -14.10 9.65
C LEU A 10 -8.14 -15.16 9.94
N GLU A 11 -8.53 -16.44 10.03
CA GLU A 11 -7.61 -17.54 10.29
C GLU A 11 -6.53 -17.63 9.20
N ARG A 12 -6.90 -17.48 7.92
CA ARG A 12 -5.95 -17.46 6.82
C ARG A 12 -5.00 -16.25 6.90
N PHE A 13 -5.53 -15.07 7.20
CA PHE A 13 -4.72 -13.85 7.38
C PHE A 13 -3.71 -14.03 8.51
N GLU A 14 -4.15 -14.56 9.66
CA GLU A 14 -3.28 -14.78 10.82
C GLU A 14 -2.14 -15.73 10.51
N GLN A 15 -2.45 -16.85 9.84
CA GLN A 15 -1.48 -17.87 9.45
C GLN A 15 -0.50 -17.37 8.39
N GLU A 16 -0.99 -16.75 7.32
CA GLU A 16 -0.18 -16.44 6.15
C GLU A 16 0.58 -15.11 6.26
N VAL A 17 0.01 -14.13 6.97
CA VAL A 17 0.48 -12.75 7.04
C VAL A 17 0.86 -12.35 8.46
N TRP A 18 -0.10 -12.33 9.39
CA TRP A 18 0.09 -11.74 10.72
C TRP A 18 1.26 -12.40 11.48
N SER A 19 1.34 -13.74 11.42
CA SER A 19 2.40 -14.55 12.04
C SER A 19 3.82 -14.26 11.54
N LYS A 20 3.99 -13.48 10.47
CA LYS A 20 5.28 -13.17 9.83
C LYS A 20 5.59 -11.67 9.81
N VAL A 21 4.64 -10.82 10.18
CA VAL A 21 4.80 -9.37 10.19
C VAL A 21 5.05 -8.89 11.61
N PRO A 22 5.98 -7.94 11.83
CA PRO A 22 6.14 -7.35 13.15
C PRO A 22 4.86 -6.63 13.61
N HIS A 23 4.35 -7.01 14.77
CA HIS A 23 3.16 -6.41 15.38
C HIS A 23 3.24 -6.45 16.91
N LEU A 24 2.30 -5.76 17.56
CA LEU A 24 2.16 -5.77 19.01
C LEU A 24 1.15 -6.85 19.41
N GLU A 25 1.54 -7.72 20.32
CA GLU A 25 0.62 -8.61 21.03
C GLU A 25 0.51 -8.17 22.49
N GLY A 26 -0.73 -8.02 22.96
CA GLY A 26 -1.03 -7.70 24.35
C GLY A 26 -1.53 -8.93 25.09
N LYS A 27 -0.87 -9.30 26.20
CA LYS A 27 -1.42 -10.23 27.19
C LYS A 27 -1.23 -9.61 28.57
N ASP A 28 -2.30 -9.59 29.36
CA ASP A 28 -2.27 -9.22 30.78
C ASP A 28 -1.63 -7.86 31.11
N GLY A 29 -1.82 -6.86 30.24
CA GLY A 29 -1.36 -5.48 30.47
C GLY A 29 0.07 -5.16 30.01
N GLU A 30 0.80 -6.15 29.49
CA GLU A 30 2.09 -5.94 28.83
C GLU A 30 1.96 -6.10 27.31
N SER A 31 2.54 -5.18 26.55
CA SER A 31 2.62 -5.26 25.09
C SER A 31 4.02 -5.70 24.68
N LYS A 32 4.09 -6.80 23.91
CA LYS A 32 5.35 -7.32 23.35
C LYS A 32 5.35 -7.15 21.84
N VAL A 33 6.49 -6.72 21.28
CA VAL A 33 6.71 -6.77 19.84
C VAL A 33 7.07 -8.21 19.45
N VAL A 34 6.26 -8.82 18.59
CA VAL A 34 6.56 -10.11 17.97
C VAL A 34 7.07 -9.91 16.55
N ASN A 35 7.82 -10.88 16.02
CA ASN A 35 8.42 -10.84 14.69
C ASN A 35 9.21 -9.55 14.38
N ALA A 36 9.88 -8.98 15.39
CA ALA A 36 10.66 -7.77 15.21
C ALA A 36 11.78 -8.00 14.19
N THR A 37 11.90 -7.10 13.21
CA THR A 37 13.11 -7.05 12.38
C THR A 37 14.34 -6.79 13.25
N PRO A 38 15.51 -7.35 12.91
CA PRO A 38 16.71 -7.18 13.72
C PRO A 38 17.15 -5.71 13.73
N LEU A 39 17.72 -5.30 14.87
CA LEU A 39 18.47 -4.05 14.99
C LEU A 39 19.95 -4.42 14.90
N VAL A 40 20.60 -4.04 13.81
CA VAL A 40 21.98 -4.44 13.48
C VAL A 40 22.90 -3.26 13.75
N ASP A 41 23.99 -3.48 14.48
CA ASP A 41 25.04 -2.48 14.64
C ASP A 41 25.80 -2.34 13.32
N ILE A 42 25.75 -1.15 12.73
CA ILE A 42 26.39 -0.80 11.45
C ILE A 42 27.39 0.34 11.64
N THR A 43 27.90 0.53 12.85
CA THR A 43 28.77 1.65 13.20
C THR A 43 30.04 1.66 12.35
N GLU A 44 30.66 0.51 12.15
CA GLU A 44 31.89 0.40 11.37
C GLU A 44 31.63 0.65 9.87
N ASP A 45 30.57 0.06 9.31
CA ASP A 45 30.16 0.30 7.92
C ASP A 45 29.86 1.80 7.68
N PHE A 46 29.20 2.45 8.64
CA PHE A 46 28.91 3.87 8.59
C PHE A 46 30.19 4.73 8.62
N LYS A 47 31.13 4.42 9.53
CA LYS A 47 32.43 5.12 9.60
C LYS A 47 33.26 4.92 8.33
N GLU A 48 33.26 3.70 7.77
CA GLU A 48 33.91 3.40 6.50
C GLU A 48 33.29 4.17 5.34
N CYS A 49 31.96 4.20 5.24
CA CYS A 49 31.23 4.96 4.22
C CYS A 49 31.53 6.48 4.33
N ALA A 50 31.48 7.04 5.54
CA ALA A 50 31.82 8.44 5.77
C ALA A 50 33.23 8.79 5.28
N LYS A 51 34.21 7.92 5.55
CA LYS A 51 35.59 8.11 5.12
C LYS A 51 35.77 7.97 3.61
N THR A 52 35.21 6.93 3.01
CA THR A 52 35.45 6.56 1.61
C THR A 52 34.63 7.37 0.61
N VAL A 53 33.36 7.65 0.92
CA VAL A 53 32.42 8.33 0.02
C VAL A 53 32.42 9.84 0.26
N PHE A 54 32.54 10.27 1.53
CA PHE A 54 32.38 11.67 1.91
C PHE A 54 33.69 12.33 2.40
N ASN A 55 34.80 11.59 2.42
CA ASN A 55 36.11 12.06 2.92
C ASN A 55 36.03 12.63 4.36
N LEU A 56 35.14 12.07 5.18
CA LEU A 56 34.88 12.48 6.55
C LEU A 56 35.44 11.43 7.53
N ASN A 57 36.43 11.81 8.34
CA ASN A 57 37.03 10.91 9.32
C ASN A 57 36.24 10.92 10.63
N LEU A 58 35.53 9.84 10.92
CA LEU A 58 34.76 9.63 12.15
C LEU A 58 35.36 8.54 13.05
N THR A 59 36.63 8.18 12.85
CA THR A 59 37.28 7.07 13.58
C THR A 59 37.20 7.27 15.09
N ASP A 60 37.58 8.46 15.56
CA ASP A 60 37.62 8.83 16.99
C ASP A 60 36.28 9.30 17.55
N ALA A 61 35.21 9.30 16.73
CA ALA A 61 33.89 9.70 17.18
C ALA A 61 33.27 8.60 18.06
N ASP A 62 32.85 8.99 19.26
CA ASP A 62 32.08 8.16 20.18
C ASP A 62 30.60 8.19 19.76
N LEU A 63 30.23 7.26 18.87
CA LEU A 63 28.88 7.12 18.34
C LEU A 63 28.55 5.64 18.09
N LYS A 64 27.26 5.34 18.07
CA LYS A 64 26.73 4.06 17.59
C LYS A 64 25.64 4.30 16.56
N VAL A 65 25.69 3.55 15.47
CA VAL A 65 24.68 3.58 14.41
C VAL A 65 24.06 2.20 14.27
N PHE A 66 22.73 2.15 14.31
CA PHE A 66 22.00 0.91 14.16
C PHE A 66 21.07 0.96 12.95
N GLY A 67 21.09 -0.10 12.15
CA GLY A 67 20.20 -0.31 11.01
C GLY A 67 19.00 -1.18 11.40
N LYS A 68 17.79 -0.74 11.01
CA LYS A 68 16.56 -1.54 11.07
C LYS A 68 16.15 -1.92 9.66
N PHE A 69 16.52 -3.12 9.23
CA PHE A 69 16.41 -3.54 7.83
C PHE A 69 15.05 -4.16 7.49
N ASP A 70 14.05 -3.30 7.31
CA ASP A 70 12.69 -3.69 6.92
C ASP A 70 12.55 -4.15 5.47
N SER A 71 13.62 -4.09 4.67
CA SER A 71 13.66 -4.66 3.31
C SER A 71 13.53 -6.19 3.28
N THR A 72 13.79 -6.86 4.41
CA THR A 72 13.69 -8.33 4.55
C THR A 72 12.26 -8.82 4.84
N LEU A 73 11.32 -7.90 5.05
CA LEU A 73 9.93 -8.22 5.32
C LEU A 73 9.22 -8.78 4.06
N LEU A 74 8.07 -9.44 4.27
CA LEU A 74 7.31 -10.18 3.23
C LEU A 74 7.13 -9.47 1.88
N THR A 75 7.07 -8.14 1.89
CA THR A 75 6.78 -7.31 0.72
C THR A 75 7.93 -6.35 0.40
N GLY A 76 9.13 -6.64 0.88
CA GLY A 76 10.36 -5.91 0.56
C GLY A 76 10.50 -4.52 1.19
N SER A 77 9.58 -4.11 2.07
CA SER A 77 9.62 -2.78 2.68
C SER A 77 8.86 -2.68 3.99
N ILE A 78 9.09 -1.56 4.70
CA ILE A 78 8.39 -1.18 5.92
C ILE A 78 6.86 -1.08 5.76
N LYS A 79 6.35 -0.90 4.52
CA LYS A 79 4.92 -0.70 4.25
C LYS A 79 4.06 -1.92 4.58
N VAL A 80 4.66 -3.10 4.72
CA VAL A 80 3.94 -4.29 5.20
C VAL A 80 3.34 -4.08 6.60
N ARG A 81 3.99 -3.29 7.46
CA ARG A 81 3.53 -3.08 8.84
C ARG A 81 2.17 -2.39 8.89
N PRO A 82 1.98 -1.17 8.32
CA PRO A 82 0.67 -0.55 8.30
C PRO A 82 -0.33 -1.35 7.48
N ALA A 83 0.08 -1.97 6.36
CA ALA A 83 -0.82 -2.78 5.54
C ALA A 83 -1.43 -3.94 6.34
N ALA A 84 -0.59 -4.75 7.01
CA ALA A 84 -1.07 -5.85 7.84
C ALA A 84 -2.01 -5.35 8.96
N ASN A 85 -1.67 -4.24 9.63
CA ASN A 85 -2.53 -3.70 10.70
C ASN A 85 -3.88 -3.22 10.18
N ILE A 86 -3.91 -2.51 9.04
CA ILE A 86 -5.15 -2.05 8.40
C ILE A 86 -6.01 -3.22 7.96
N ILE A 87 -5.41 -4.24 7.33
CA ILE A 87 -6.11 -5.44 6.88
C ILE A 87 -6.68 -6.19 8.09
N HIS A 88 -5.86 -6.39 9.13
CA HIS A 88 -6.29 -7.04 10.36
C HIS A 88 -7.49 -6.30 10.99
N ASP A 89 -7.39 -4.98 11.21
CA ASP A 89 -8.49 -4.16 11.74
C ASP A 89 -9.75 -4.29 10.88
N ALA A 90 -9.61 -4.21 9.55
CA ALA A 90 -10.74 -4.33 8.64
C ALA A 90 -11.43 -5.70 8.72
N ILE A 91 -10.68 -6.80 8.88
CA ILE A 91 -11.23 -8.15 9.03
C ILE A 91 -11.92 -8.29 10.41
N VAL A 92 -11.25 -7.93 11.50
CA VAL A 92 -11.80 -8.12 12.86
C VAL A 92 -12.97 -7.19 13.17
N THR A 93 -13.07 -6.05 12.48
CA THR A 93 -14.23 -5.15 12.55
C THR A 93 -15.33 -5.52 11.54
N GLY A 94 -15.13 -6.55 10.71
CA GLY A 94 -16.10 -7.01 9.72
C GLY A 94 -16.29 -6.07 8.52
N LYS A 95 -15.39 -5.09 8.33
CA LYS A 95 -15.37 -4.19 7.17
C LYS A 95 -14.81 -4.87 5.92
N LEU A 96 -13.95 -5.87 6.10
CA LEU A 96 -13.36 -6.68 5.03
C LEU A 96 -13.75 -8.15 5.19
N ARG A 97 -14.22 -8.76 4.10
CA ARG A 97 -14.74 -10.13 4.00
C ARG A 97 -14.36 -10.72 2.65
N SER A 98 -14.35 -12.05 2.57
CA SER A 98 -14.04 -12.77 1.34
C SER A 98 -14.92 -12.33 0.17
N GLY A 99 -14.34 -12.28 -1.03
CA GLY A 99 -15.02 -11.87 -2.26
C GLY A 99 -15.14 -10.36 -2.48
N GLN A 100 -14.74 -9.53 -1.52
CA GLN A 100 -14.67 -8.08 -1.72
C GLN A 100 -13.45 -7.66 -2.56
N THR A 101 -13.56 -6.46 -3.11
CA THR A 101 -12.47 -5.78 -3.81
C THR A 101 -11.95 -4.63 -2.96
N VAL A 102 -10.64 -4.58 -2.77
CA VAL A 102 -9.93 -3.45 -2.16
C VAL A 102 -9.36 -2.58 -3.27
N ILE A 103 -9.67 -1.29 -3.20
CA ILE A 103 -9.16 -0.28 -4.13
C ILE A 103 -8.24 0.65 -3.33
N GLU A 104 -7.04 0.93 -3.84
CA GLU A 104 -6.09 1.84 -3.21
C GLU A 104 -5.46 2.76 -4.26
N ALA A 105 -5.33 4.03 -3.92
CA ALA A 105 -4.55 5.00 -4.68
C ALA A 105 -3.09 4.94 -4.23
N THR A 106 -2.22 4.38 -5.07
CA THR A 106 -0.82 4.13 -4.68
C THR A 106 0.15 4.38 -5.80
N SER A 107 1.32 4.91 -5.43
CA SER A 107 2.45 5.12 -6.33
C SER A 107 3.68 4.30 -5.97
N GLY A 108 3.58 3.31 -5.07
CA GLY A 108 4.74 2.53 -4.65
C GLY A 108 4.45 1.42 -3.64
N ASN A 109 5.39 1.22 -2.71
CA ASN A 109 5.51 0.10 -1.78
C ASN A 109 4.25 -0.26 -0.96
N PHE A 110 3.34 0.68 -0.73
CA PHE A 110 2.11 0.37 -0.01
C PHE A 110 1.13 -0.45 -0.87
N GLY A 111 1.02 -0.14 -2.16
CA GLY A 111 0.31 -0.97 -3.13
C GLY A 111 0.85 -2.39 -3.17
N ILE A 112 2.18 -2.52 -3.29
CA ILE A 112 2.85 -3.83 -3.27
C ILE A 112 2.55 -4.59 -1.96
N ALA A 113 2.53 -3.87 -0.82
CA ALA A 113 2.17 -4.46 0.46
C ALA A 113 0.72 -4.97 0.51
N LEU A 114 -0.23 -4.31 -0.17
CA LEU A 114 -1.60 -4.80 -0.32
C LEU A 114 -1.71 -6.05 -1.19
N GLY A 115 -0.67 -6.44 -1.93
CA GLY A 115 -0.61 -7.74 -2.63
C GLY A 115 -0.73 -8.94 -1.69
N LEU A 116 -0.56 -8.73 -0.39
CA LEU A 116 -0.92 -9.72 0.64
C LEU A 116 -2.39 -10.12 0.57
N LEU A 117 -3.30 -9.19 0.24
CA LEU A 117 -4.72 -9.48 0.09
C LEU A 117 -5.00 -10.43 -1.08
N SER A 118 -4.24 -10.32 -2.18
CA SER A 118 -4.36 -11.25 -3.30
C SER A 118 -4.02 -12.69 -2.90
N LYS A 119 -3.09 -12.89 -1.94
CA LYS A 119 -2.79 -14.23 -1.37
C LYS A 119 -3.95 -14.78 -0.53
N LEU A 120 -4.79 -13.88 0.01
CA LEU A 120 -5.98 -14.22 0.78
C LEU A 120 -7.23 -14.37 -0.10
N GLU A 121 -7.04 -14.50 -1.43
CA GLU A 121 -8.13 -14.64 -2.42
C GLU A 121 -9.05 -13.41 -2.50
N LEU A 122 -8.56 -12.24 -2.11
CA LEU A 122 -9.25 -10.95 -2.28
C LEU A 122 -8.80 -10.26 -3.56
N ASN A 123 -9.72 -9.50 -4.16
CA ASN A 123 -9.41 -8.69 -5.32
C ASN A 123 -8.74 -7.38 -4.88
N VAL A 124 -7.63 -7.02 -5.51
CA VAL A 124 -6.95 -5.75 -5.25
C VAL A 124 -6.82 -4.96 -6.56
N ILE A 125 -7.23 -3.70 -6.51
CA ILE A 125 -7.06 -2.74 -7.60
C ILE A 125 -6.21 -1.57 -7.10
N ALA A 126 -5.06 -1.35 -7.72
CA ALA A 126 -4.26 -0.16 -7.49
C ALA A 126 -4.60 0.90 -8.54
N LEU A 127 -5.08 2.07 -8.11
CA LEU A 127 -5.17 3.25 -8.96
C LEU A 127 -3.77 3.84 -9.09
N VAL A 128 -3.26 3.90 -10.31
CA VAL A 128 -1.89 4.30 -10.62
C VAL A 128 -1.85 5.46 -11.63
N SER A 129 -0.84 6.30 -11.50
CA SER A 129 -0.58 7.43 -12.40
C SER A 129 0.30 7.00 -13.57
N ARG A 130 0.20 7.73 -14.70
CA ARG A 130 1.07 7.56 -15.89
C ARG A 130 2.56 7.59 -15.59
N LYS A 131 2.97 8.28 -14.53
CA LYS A 131 4.38 8.48 -14.16
C LYS A 131 4.98 7.40 -13.27
N LEU A 132 4.25 6.31 -12.98
CA LEU A 132 4.86 5.20 -12.28
C LEU A 132 6.02 4.62 -13.10
N GLN A 133 7.13 4.33 -12.43
CA GLN A 133 8.25 3.64 -13.04
C GLN A 133 7.83 2.23 -13.44
N GLU A 134 8.30 1.75 -14.60
CA GLU A 134 7.98 0.40 -15.12
C GLU A 134 8.21 -0.70 -14.07
N GLY A 135 9.29 -0.60 -13.29
CA GLY A 135 9.61 -1.55 -12.23
C GLY A 135 8.51 -1.68 -11.16
N VAL A 136 7.79 -0.60 -10.85
CA VAL A 136 6.67 -0.66 -9.87
C VAL A 136 5.45 -1.37 -10.48
N PHE A 137 5.18 -1.17 -11.78
CA PHE A 137 4.12 -1.92 -12.48
C PHE A 137 4.43 -3.41 -12.52
N GLU A 138 5.68 -3.79 -12.79
CA GLU A 138 6.12 -5.19 -12.74
C GLU A 138 5.95 -5.78 -11.34
N GLU A 139 6.37 -5.07 -10.29
CA GLU A 139 6.20 -5.54 -8.91
C GLU A 139 4.74 -5.72 -8.51
N LEU A 140 3.85 -4.79 -8.87
CA LEU A 140 2.41 -4.90 -8.62
C LEU A 140 1.80 -6.13 -9.34
N ARG A 141 2.17 -6.37 -10.60
CA ARG A 141 1.73 -7.56 -11.34
C ARG A 141 2.26 -8.85 -10.72
N ASN A 142 3.51 -8.87 -10.27
CA ASN A 142 4.13 -10.05 -9.64
C ASN A 142 3.42 -10.47 -8.35
N VAL A 143 2.73 -9.55 -7.67
CA VAL A 143 1.92 -9.85 -6.48
C VAL A 143 0.42 -9.95 -6.78
N ASN A 144 0.05 -10.17 -8.05
CA ASN A 144 -1.34 -10.34 -8.51
C ASN A 144 -2.27 -9.15 -8.17
N ILE A 145 -1.76 -7.92 -8.24
CA ILE A 145 -2.59 -6.72 -8.13
C ILE A 145 -2.99 -6.28 -9.54
N ARG A 146 -4.29 -6.00 -9.72
CA ARG A 146 -4.78 -5.35 -10.94
C ARG A 146 -4.47 -3.86 -10.86
N THR A 147 -3.87 -3.31 -11.90
CA THR A 147 -3.61 -1.87 -11.98
C THR A 147 -4.68 -1.20 -12.81
N MET A 148 -5.15 -0.05 -12.35
CA MET A 148 -6.03 0.82 -13.10
C MET A 148 -5.30 2.12 -13.39
N ASP A 149 -4.98 2.32 -14.66
CA ASP A 149 -4.26 3.52 -15.09
C ASP A 149 -5.25 4.69 -15.19
N LEU A 150 -4.97 5.75 -14.45
CA LEU A 150 -5.78 6.96 -14.47
C LEU A 150 -5.53 7.79 -15.73
N ASP A 151 -4.51 7.47 -16.52
CA ASP A 151 -4.03 8.25 -17.65
C ASP A 151 -3.88 9.72 -17.22
N MET A 152 -3.22 9.99 -16.08
CA MET A 152 -2.89 11.34 -15.61
C MET A 152 -1.57 11.35 -14.83
N ASP A 153 -0.85 12.47 -14.90
CA ASP A 153 0.27 12.76 -14.00
C ASP A 153 -0.30 13.18 -12.64
N ILE A 154 -0.04 12.38 -11.62
CA ILE A 154 -0.54 12.62 -10.27
C ILE A 154 0.67 12.63 -9.35
N CYS A 155 0.79 13.69 -8.55
CA CYS A 155 1.69 13.70 -7.41
C CYS A 155 0.80 13.55 -6.16
N PRO A 156 0.65 12.33 -5.60
CA PRO A 156 -0.34 12.05 -4.56
C PRO A 156 0.03 12.62 -3.18
N ALA A 157 0.85 13.67 -3.12
CA ALA A 157 1.22 14.30 -1.86
C ALA A 157 0.00 15.06 -1.30
N PRO A 158 -0.41 14.80 -0.04
CA PRO A 158 -1.50 15.54 0.59
C PRO A 158 -1.27 17.05 0.52
N GLY A 159 -2.23 17.79 -0.04
CA GLY A 159 -2.18 19.26 -0.14
C GLY A 159 -1.60 19.84 -1.44
N MET A 160 -1.25 19.02 -2.43
CA MET A 160 -0.89 19.48 -3.78
C MET A 160 -2.13 19.54 -4.68
N GLU A 161 -2.99 20.55 -4.49
CA GLU A 161 -4.14 20.77 -5.37
C GLU A 161 -3.70 21.37 -6.71
N GLY A 162 -3.72 20.57 -7.77
CA GLY A 162 -3.59 21.02 -9.16
C GLY A 162 -4.95 21.00 -9.85
N LYS A 163 -5.31 22.06 -10.58
CA LYS A 163 -6.48 22.03 -11.47
C LYS A 163 -6.08 21.43 -12.81
N GLN A 164 -6.69 20.31 -13.18
CA GLN A 164 -6.54 19.70 -14.48
C GLN A 164 -7.62 20.17 -15.44
N ASP A 165 -7.35 20.07 -16.74
CA ASP A 165 -8.35 20.32 -17.76
C ASP A 165 -9.52 19.33 -17.59
N LEU A 166 -10.74 19.86 -17.55
CA LEU A 166 -11.98 19.09 -17.44
C LEU A 166 -12.12 18.06 -18.58
N LEU A 167 -11.60 18.36 -19.78
CA LEU A 167 -11.60 17.43 -20.90
C LEU A 167 -10.73 16.20 -20.60
N VAL A 168 -9.58 16.41 -19.95
CA VAL A 168 -8.68 15.32 -19.54
C VAL A 168 -9.31 14.52 -18.40
N ALA A 169 -9.93 15.18 -17.42
CA ALA A 169 -10.66 14.50 -16.35
C ALA A 169 -11.79 13.60 -16.88
N LYS A 170 -12.55 14.06 -17.88
CA LYS A 170 -13.59 13.27 -18.57
C LYS A 170 -13.02 12.08 -19.32
N ALA A 171 -11.91 12.26 -20.04
CA ALA A 171 -11.24 11.18 -20.74
C ALA A 171 -10.74 10.10 -19.75
N SER A 172 -10.13 10.51 -18.64
CA SER A 172 -9.71 9.62 -17.56
C SER A 172 -10.88 8.89 -16.91
N ALA A 173 -12.00 9.57 -16.64
CA ALA A 173 -13.21 8.93 -16.12
C ALA A 173 -13.73 7.84 -17.07
N ALA A 174 -13.78 8.12 -18.39
CA ALA A 174 -14.17 7.13 -19.38
C ALA A 174 -13.20 5.94 -19.45
N ASN A 175 -11.89 6.19 -19.31
CA ASN A 175 -10.88 5.14 -19.26
C ASN A 175 -11.03 4.24 -18.02
N ILE A 176 -11.26 4.83 -16.84
CA ILE A 176 -11.53 4.12 -15.59
C ILE A 176 -12.77 3.24 -15.74
N ARG A 177 -13.87 3.81 -16.26
CA ARG A 177 -15.12 3.08 -16.53
C ARG A 177 -14.89 1.87 -17.44
N SER A 178 -14.12 2.06 -18.51
CA SER A 178 -13.77 0.98 -19.45
C SER A 178 -12.98 -0.13 -18.75
N GLN A 179 -11.97 0.23 -17.95
CA GLN A 179 -11.18 -0.74 -17.18
C GLN A 179 -12.02 -1.50 -16.14
N LEU A 180 -12.92 -0.81 -15.41
CA LEU A 180 -13.87 -1.46 -14.50
C LEU A 180 -14.75 -2.48 -15.22
N SER A 181 -15.29 -2.13 -16.38
CA SER A 181 -16.07 -3.05 -17.20
C SER A 181 -15.24 -4.26 -17.66
N ASN A 182 -13.99 -4.04 -18.09
CA ASN A 182 -13.07 -5.11 -18.50
C ASN A 182 -12.70 -6.03 -17.34
N PHE A 183 -12.68 -5.51 -16.12
CA PHE A 183 -12.50 -6.28 -14.90
C PHE A 183 -13.76 -7.04 -14.44
N GLY A 184 -14.88 -6.87 -15.14
CA GLY A 184 -16.15 -7.55 -14.88
C GLY A 184 -17.06 -6.86 -13.86
N TYR A 185 -16.78 -5.60 -13.49
CA TYR A 185 -17.62 -4.84 -12.56
C TYR A 185 -18.82 -4.20 -13.27
N ASP A 186 -19.95 -4.13 -12.55
CA ASP A 186 -21.10 -3.33 -12.97
C ASP A 186 -20.75 -1.83 -12.91
N THR A 187 -20.89 -1.15 -14.04
CA THR A 187 -20.57 0.26 -14.18
C THR A 187 -21.74 1.19 -13.85
N ALA A 188 -22.92 0.66 -13.51
CA ALA A 188 -24.09 1.48 -13.17
C ALA A 188 -23.86 2.39 -11.96
N ILE A 189 -23.06 1.95 -10.98
CA ILE A 189 -22.68 2.77 -9.82
C ILE A 189 -21.75 3.91 -10.26
N PHE A 190 -20.75 3.57 -11.08
CA PHE A 190 -19.83 4.55 -11.65
C PHE A 190 -20.57 5.61 -12.48
N ASP A 191 -21.53 5.18 -13.32
CA ASP A 191 -22.30 6.07 -14.19
C ASP A 191 -23.14 7.08 -13.41
N LYS A 192 -23.72 6.66 -12.29
CA LYS A 192 -24.47 7.55 -11.37
C LYS A 192 -23.56 8.57 -10.67
N ALA A 193 -22.32 8.22 -10.40
CA ALA A 193 -21.33 9.07 -9.74
C ALA A 193 -20.44 9.85 -10.74
N SER A 194 -20.70 9.76 -12.04
CA SER A 194 -19.83 10.28 -13.10
C SER A 194 -19.42 11.74 -12.91
N SER A 195 -20.36 12.63 -12.55
CA SER A 195 -20.06 14.05 -12.32
C SER A 195 -19.16 14.29 -11.09
N GLU A 196 -19.32 13.49 -10.04
CA GLU A 196 -18.46 13.57 -8.85
C GLU A 196 -17.05 13.05 -9.17
N ILE A 197 -16.95 11.91 -9.88
CA ILE A 197 -15.69 11.33 -10.33
C ILE A 197 -14.93 12.31 -11.24
N GLU A 198 -15.60 12.93 -12.20
CA GLU A 198 -15.01 13.97 -13.05
C GLU A 198 -14.48 15.15 -12.24
N SER A 199 -15.23 15.58 -11.21
CA SER A 199 -14.80 16.65 -10.31
C SER A 199 -13.55 16.26 -9.51
N LEU A 200 -13.52 15.05 -8.93
CA LEU A 200 -12.40 14.54 -8.16
C LEU A 200 -11.14 14.41 -9.02
N LEU A 201 -11.28 13.90 -10.26
CA LEU A 201 -10.20 13.82 -11.24
C LEU A 201 -9.70 15.21 -11.64
N ALA A 202 -10.61 16.18 -11.84
CA ALA A 202 -10.23 17.55 -12.19
C ALA A 202 -9.46 18.27 -11.07
N SER A 203 -9.76 17.95 -9.80
CA SER A 203 -9.00 18.41 -8.63
C SER A 203 -7.80 17.54 -8.27
N GLN A 204 -7.56 16.44 -9.00
CA GLN A 204 -6.55 15.43 -8.69
C GLN A 204 -6.68 14.82 -7.28
N ASP A 205 -7.91 14.73 -6.76
CA ASP A 205 -8.21 14.14 -5.46
C ASP A 205 -8.41 12.63 -5.58
N ILE A 206 -7.29 11.93 -5.76
CA ILE A 206 -7.29 10.49 -6.02
C ILE A 206 -7.65 9.69 -4.75
N ILE A 207 -7.44 10.28 -3.57
CA ILE A 207 -7.77 9.64 -2.29
C ILE A 207 -9.29 9.51 -2.16
N ASN A 208 -10.04 10.57 -2.48
CA ASN A 208 -11.49 10.49 -2.47
C ASN A 208 -12.05 9.78 -3.71
N LEU A 209 -11.33 9.78 -4.85
CA LEU A 209 -11.69 8.97 -6.01
C LEU A 209 -11.68 7.45 -5.71
N ALA A 210 -10.77 7.01 -4.84
CA ALA A 210 -10.65 5.59 -4.48
C ALA A 210 -11.74 5.08 -3.53
N LYS A 211 -12.50 5.97 -2.88
CA LYS A 211 -13.56 5.63 -1.92
C LYS A 211 -14.89 5.38 -2.62
#